data_AF-A0A969I261-F1
#
_entry.id   AF-A0A969I261-F1
#
_cell.length_a   1.000
_cell.length_b   1.000
_cell.length_c   1.000
_cell.angle_alpha   90.00
_cell.angle_beta   90.00
_cell.angle_gamma   90.00
#
_symmetry.space_group_name_H-M   'P 1'
#
loop_
_entity.id
_entity.type
_entity.pdbx_description
1 polymer ?
#
loop_
_entity_poly.entity_id
_entity_poly.type
_entity_poly.pdbx_seq_one_letter_code
_entity_poly.pdbx_strand_id
1 'polypeptide(L)'
;MVQTDCFYGCPIGSLALELHEPDPPVRELLAANFLAWIEAVQRCVIAAGDALPASVNSRELAEFVLTTMEGAVMQSRTFRDVGYFDRSVSQLRAYFDLLHQAAGTPRAGASKRGAGAAKRRTGNAKPKVAATRTKSRRLPTPRSAR
;
A
#
# COMPACT_ATOMS: atom_id res chain seq x y z
N MET A 1 11.12 11.75 22.49
CA MET A 1 10.09 10.98 23.22
C MET A 1 10.50 10.83 24.68
N VAL A 2 11.50 10.02 25.02
CA VAL A 2 11.92 9.81 26.43
C VAL A 2 12.45 11.09 27.08
N GLN A 3 13.27 11.88 26.37
CA GLN A 3 13.82 13.14 26.89
C GLN A 3 12.77 14.21 27.22
N THR A 4 11.53 14.01 26.78
CA THR A 4 10.44 14.97 26.91
C THR A 4 9.26 14.37 27.66
N ASP A 5 9.44 13.23 28.33
CA ASP A 5 8.36 12.47 29.00
C ASP A 5 7.14 12.29 28.09
N CYS A 6 7.40 11.95 26.82
CA CYS A 6 6.41 11.80 25.76
C CYS A 6 5.51 13.03 25.55
N PHE A 7 5.94 14.22 25.98
CA PHE A 7 5.18 15.46 25.82
C PHE A 7 5.09 15.89 24.36
N TYR A 8 6.21 15.81 23.65
CA TYR A 8 6.27 16.08 22.21
C TYR A 8 6.18 14.78 21.42
N GLY A 9 5.30 14.77 20.42
CA GLY A 9 5.19 13.71 19.42
C GLY A 9 5.94 14.04 18.13
N CYS A 10 5.50 13.47 17.01
CA CYS A 10 6.03 13.81 15.70
C CYS A 10 5.53 15.20 15.30
N PRO A 11 6.42 16.19 15.07
CA PRO A 11 6.00 17.54 14.69
C PRO A 11 5.34 17.55 13.31
N ILE A 12 5.84 16.74 12.37
CA ILE A 12 5.27 16.59 11.02
C ILE A 12 3.88 15.94 11.10
N GLY A 13 3.73 14.85 11.86
CA GLY A 13 2.44 14.19 12.06
C GLY A 13 1.42 15.09 12.74
N SER A 14 1.83 15.89 13.73
CA SER A 14 0.94 16.85 14.39
C SER A 14 0.51 17.96 13.43
N LEU A 15 1.43 18.55 12.67
CA LEU A 15 1.10 19.57 11.67
C LEU A 15 0.15 19.04 10.59
N ALA A 16 0.35 17.79 10.16
CA ALA A 16 -0.54 17.15 9.18
C ALA A 16 -1.98 16.96 9.69
N LEU A 17 -2.17 16.79 11.00
CA LEU A 17 -3.49 16.61 11.62
C LEU A 17 -4.20 17.94 11.96
N GLU A 18 -3.43 18.98 12.28
CA GLU A 18 -3.96 20.29 12.68
C GLU A 18 -4.22 21.25 11.51
N LEU A 19 -3.83 20.87 10.28
CA LEU A 19 -4.04 21.69 9.10
C LEU A 19 -5.54 21.77 8.75
N HIS A 20 -6.21 22.83 9.22
CA HIS A 20 -7.61 23.12 8.91
C HIS A 20 -7.70 23.90 7.59
N GLU A 21 -8.26 23.27 6.55
CA GLU A 21 -8.31 23.72 5.15
C GLU A 21 -6.92 23.71 4.46
N PRO A 22 -6.77 23.09 3.27
CA PRO A 22 -5.45 22.84 2.71
C PRO A 22 -4.83 24.11 2.15
N ASP A 23 -3.80 24.63 2.81
CA ASP A 23 -2.75 25.37 2.12
C ASP A 23 -1.99 24.35 1.23
N PRO A 24 -2.21 24.34 -0.11
CA PRO A 24 -1.69 23.26 -0.95
C PRO A 24 -0.16 23.12 -0.89
N PRO A 25 0.64 24.21 -0.93
CA PRO A 25 2.08 24.18 -0.67
C PRO A 25 2.49 23.44 0.62
N VAL A 26 1.84 23.71 1.75
CA VAL A 26 2.18 23.06 3.03
C VAL A 26 1.94 21.55 2.96
N ARG A 27 0.82 21.14 2.35
CA ARG A 27 0.52 19.71 2.14
C ARG A 27 1.53 19.03 1.23
N GLU A 28 1.97 19.70 0.17
CA GLU A 28 2.97 19.16 -0.75
C GLU A 28 4.31 18.94 -0.03
N LEU A 29 4.72 19.86 0.84
CA LEU A 29 5.93 19.71 1.65
C LEU A 29 5.80 18.57 2.68
N LEU A 30 4.66 18.46 3.35
CA LEU A 30 4.37 17.33 4.27
C LEU A 30 4.42 16.00 3.53
N ALA A 31 3.78 15.93 2.35
CA ALA A 31 3.79 14.73 1.51
C ALA A 31 5.21 14.38 1.06
N ALA A 32 6.01 15.35 0.61
CA ALA A 32 7.41 15.14 0.23
C ALA A 32 8.24 14.56 1.40
N ASN A 33 8.01 15.05 2.62
CA ASN A 33 8.70 14.53 3.80
C ASN A 33 8.29 13.07 4.11
N PHE A 34 7.00 12.75 4.11
CA PHE A 34 6.55 11.37 4.31
C PHE A 34 7.07 10.44 3.21
N LEU A 35 7.06 10.89 1.95
CA LEU A 35 7.63 10.13 0.84
C LEU A 35 9.13 9.85 1.04
N ALA A 36 9.92 10.84 1.45
CA ALA A 36 11.34 10.65 1.71
C ALA A 36 11.60 9.62 2.83
N TRP A 37 10.79 9.62 3.89
CA TRP A 37 10.87 8.62 4.96
C TRP A 37 10.46 7.23 4.47
N ILE A 38 9.36 7.12 3.71
CA ILE A 38 8.92 5.85 3.11
C ILE A 38 10.01 5.29 2.20
N GLU A 39 10.61 6.12 1.34
CA GLU A 39 11.69 5.71 0.46
C GLU A 39 12.92 5.22 1.23
N ALA A 40 13.25 5.86 2.36
CA ALA A 40 14.33 5.40 3.22
C ALA A 40 14.07 4.00 3.77
N VAL A 41 12.86 3.74 4.27
CA VAL A 41 12.47 2.40 4.75
C VAL A 41 12.40 1.40 3.59
N GLN A 42 11.86 1.81 2.44
CA GLN A 42 11.76 0.96 1.26
C GLN A 42 13.13 0.49 0.79
N ARG A 43 14.15 1.35 0.82
CA ARG A 43 15.54 0.96 0.52
C ARG A 43 16.04 -0.15 1.45
N CYS A 44 15.70 -0.12 2.74
CA CYS A 44 16.03 -1.19 3.67
C CYS A 44 15.32 -2.49 3.31
N VAL A 45 14.02 -2.42 2.96
CA VAL A 45 13.23 -3.59 2.54
C VAL A 45 13.79 -4.20 1.25
N ILE A 46 14.17 -3.38 0.28
CA ILE A 46 14.80 -3.83 -0.98
C ILE A 46 16.17 -4.47 -0.69
N ALA A 47 16.98 -3.85 0.18
CA ALA A 47 18.30 -4.36 0.54
C ALA A 47 18.25 -5.71 1.27
N ALA A 48 17.12 -6.05 1.91
CA ALA A 48 16.93 -7.36 2.52
C ALA A 48 16.88 -8.50 1.48
N GLY A 49 16.53 -8.22 0.22
CA GLY A 49 16.57 -9.18 -0.88
C GLY A 49 15.82 -10.48 -0.58
N ASP A 50 16.48 -11.61 -0.80
CA ASP A 50 15.93 -12.96 -0.61
C ASP A 50 15.65 -13.32 0.86
N ALA A 51 16.04 -12.45 1.81
CA ALA A 51 15.63 -12.59 3.20
C ALA A 51 14.12 -12.32 3.40
N LEU A 52 13.43 -11.74 2.41
CA LEU A 52 11.99 -11.53 2.42
C LEU A 52 11.31 -12.29 1.28
N PRO A 53 10.03 -12.68 1.43
CA PRO A 53 9.31 -13.38 0.36
C PRO A 53 9.19 -12.50 -0.89
N ALA A 54 9.41 -13.09 -2.06
CA ALA A 54 9.27 -12.39 -3.35
C ALA A 54 7.86 -11.82 -3.61
N SER A 55 6.84 -12.26 -2.86
CA SER A 55 5.49 -11.71 -2.92
C SER A 55 5.30 -10.41 -2.12
N VAL A 56 6.28 -10.00 -1.31
CA VAL A 56 6.21 -8.75 -0.54
C VAL A 56 6.35 -7.57 -1.49
N ASN A 57 5.37 -6.67 -1.46
CA ASN A 57 5.51 -5.36 -2.07
C ASN A 57 6.33 -4.45 -1.15
N SER A 58 7.54 -4.08 -1.58
CA SER A 58 8.47 -3.28 -0.78
C SER A 58 7.92 -1.89 -0.44
N ARG A 59 7.13 -1.29 -1.34
CA ARG A 59 6.55 0.04 -1.14
C ARG A 59 5.47 -0.01 -0.07
N GLU A 60 4.53 -0.93 -0.19
CA GLU A 60 3.44 -1.11 0.77
C GLU A 60 3.97 -1.46 2.16
N LEU A 61 5.01 -2.32 2.24
CA LEU A 61 5.63 -2.66 3.52
C LEU A 61 6.31 -1.45 4.17
N ALA A 62 6.97 -0.59 3.39
CA ALA A 62 7.57 0.64 3.90
C ALA A 62 6.51 1.63 4.42
N GLU A 63 5.39 1.77 3.72
CA GLU A 63 4.24 2.58 4.16
C GLU A 63 3.62 2.02 5.44
N PHE A 64 3.50 0.70 5.55
CA PHE A 64 3.03 0.02 6.76
C PHE A 64 3.94 0.28 7.97
N VAL A 65 5.26 0.20 7.78
CA VAL A 65 6.24 0.51 8.83
C VAL A 65 6.07 1.95 9.31
N LEU A 66 6.02 2.92 8.41
CA LEU A 66 5.87 4.33 8.79
C LEU A 66 4.55 4.58 9.52
N THR A 67 3.45 4.01 9.00
CA THR A 67 2.12 4.09 9.63
C THR A 67 2.14 3.55 11.06
N THR A 68 2.79 2.40 11.26
CA THR A 68 2.92 1.77 12.58
C THR A 68 3.71 2.66 13.54
N MET A 69 4.84 3.23 13.08
CA MET A 69 5.68 4.09 13.91
C MET A 69 4.99 5.41 14.29
N GLU A 70 4.29 6.06 13.35
CA GLU A 70 3.55 7.30 13.64
C GLU A 70 2.38 7.05 14.60
N GLY A 71 1.62 5.96 14.40
CA GLY A 71 0.57 5.56 15.33
C GLY A 71 1.09 5.21 16.73
N ALA A 72 2.29 4.65 16.81
CA ALA A 72 2.98 4.36 18.06
C ALA A 72 3.42 5.64 18.80
N VAL A 73 3.91 6.65 18.05
CA VAL A 73 4.22 7.97 18.60
C VAL A 73 2.97 8.63 19.17
N MET A 74 1.87 8.56 18.43
CA MET A 74 0.57 9.10 18.84
C MET A 74 0.10 8.49 20.18
N GLN A 75 0.09 7.16 20.29
CA GLN A 75 -0.33 6.48 21.52
C GLN A 75 0.57 6.82 22.70
N SER A 76 1.90 6.81 22.51
CA SER A 76 2.82 7.09 23.60
C SER A 76 2.67 8.53 24.13
N ARG A 77 2.41 9.50 23.24
CA ARG A 77 2.09 10.87 23.64
C ARG A 77 0.78 10.94 24.42
N THR A 78 -0.26 10.25 23.95
CA THR A 78 -1.58 10.24 24.60
C THR A 78 -1.50 9.64 26.01
N PHE A 79 -0.81 8.52 26.17
CA PHE A 79 -0.71 7.81 27.45
C PHE A 79 0.46 8.25 28.32
N ARG A 80 1.32 9.17 27.84
CA ARG A 80 2.57 9.57 28.52
C ARG A 80 3.46 8.38 28.87
N ASP A 81 3.50 7.41 27.96
CA ASP A 81 4.20 6.14 28.16
C ASP A 81 4.86 5.68 26.86
N VAL A 82 6.19 5.69 26.83
CA VAL A 82 6.99 5.20 25.69
C VAL A 82 6.79 3.70 25.45
N GLY A 83 6.30 2.95 26.44
CA GLY A 83 6.01 1.53 26.32
C GLY A 83 5.01 1.19 25.21
N TYR A 84 4.12 2.13 24.83
CA TYR A 84 3.29 1.95 23.64
C TYR A 84 4.12 1.87 22.36
N PHE A 85 5.16 2.68 22.24
CA PHE A 85 6.10 2.63 21.14
C PHE A 85 6.90 1.32 21.13
N ASP A 86 7.42 0.92 22.29
CA ASP A 86 8.20 -0.31 22.41
C ASP A 86 7.38 -1.55 22.02
N ARG A 87 6.11 -1.61 22.43
CA ARG A 87 5.20 -2.70 22.02
C ARG A 87 4.95 -2.71 20.52
N SER A 88 4.75 -1.56 19.88
CA SER A 88 4.62 -1.48 18.42
C SER A 88 5.87 -1.94 17.69
N VAL A 89 7.06 -1.56 18.18
CA VAL A 89 8.34 -2.04 17.63
C VAL A 89 8.49 -3.56 17.82
N SER A 90 8.11 -4.08 18.99
CA SER A 90 8.14 -5.52 19.26
C SER A 90 7.25 -6.30 18.28
N GLN A 91 6.04 -5.83 18.01
CA GLN A 91 5.14 -6.47 17.06
C GLN A 91 5.63 -6.34 15.60
N LEU A 92 6.18 -5.19 15.24
CA LEU A 92 6.77 -5.00 13.93
C LEU A 92 7.95 -5.96 13.69
N ARG A 93 8.82 -6.16 14.69
CA ARG A 93 9.89 -7.17 14.63
C ARG A 93 9.35 -8.58 14.43
N ALA A 94 8.37 -8.98 15.23
CA ALA A 94 7.73 -10.30 15.10
C ALA A 94 7.13 -10.51 13.69
N TYR A 95 6.55 -9.46 13.09
CA TYR A 95 6.06 -9.53 11.72
C TYR A 95 7.18 -9.72 10.69
N PHE A 96 8.31 -9.02 10.83
CA PHE A 96 9.48 -9.26 9.96
C PHE A 96 10.06 -10.65 10.15
N ASP A 97 10.08 -11.20 11.37
CA ASP A 97 10.52 -12.57 11.63
C ASP A 97 9.63 -13.59 10.91
N LEU A 98 8.31 -13.37 10.90
CA LEU A 98 7.36 -14.20 10.15
C LEU A 98 7.60 -14.12 8.63
N LEU A 99 7.85 -12.92 8.09
CA LEU A 99 8.19 -12.76 6.69
C LEU A 99 9.50 -13.50 6.35
N HIS A 100 10.51 -13.37 7.20
CA HIS A 100 11.80 -14.02 7.02
C HIS A 100 11.66 -15.56 6.98
N GLN A 101 10.87 -16.13 7.88
CA GLN A 101 10.56 -17.56 7.89
C GLN A 101 9.80 -18.01 6.63
N ALA A 102 8.88 -17.17 6.13
CA ALA A 102 8.12 -17.45 4.93
C ALA A 102 8.99 -17.41 3.65
N ALA A 103 10.09 -16.65 3.63
CA ALA A 103 11.01 -16.60 2.49
C ALA A 103 11.70 -17.95 2.24
N GLY A 104 12.00 -18.70 3.31
CA GLY A 104 12.62 -20.02 3.23
C GLY A 104 11.67 -21.19 3.00
N THR A 105 10.35 -20.97 3.05
CA THR A 105 9.36 -22.05 2.91
C THR A 105 8.99 -22.25 1.43
N PRO A 106 9.27 -23.43 0.82
CA PRO A 106 8.86 -23.69 -0.55
C PRO A 106 7.34 -23.59 -0.68
N ARG A 107 6.86 -22.77 -1.62
CA ARG A 107 5.44 -22.56 -1.86
C ARG A 107 4.79 -23.90 -2.26
N ALA A 108 4.13 -24.55 -1.32
CA ALA A 108 3.31 -25.73 -1.58
C ALA A 108 2.15 -25.33 -2.51
N GLY A 109 2.27 -25.67 -3.80
CA GLY A 109 1.14 -25.56 -4.74
C GLY A 109 1.27 -24.51 -5.84
N ALA A 110 2.33 -24.53 -6.63
CA ALA A 110 2.20 -24.23 -8.06
C ALA A 110 1.88 -25.55 -8.80
N SER A 111 0.70 -26.12 -8.54
CA SER A 111 0.20 -27.28 -9.27
C SER A 111 -0.01 -26.88 -10.73
N LYS A 112 0.74 -27.53 -11.63
CA LYS A 112 0.54 -27.52 -13.08
C LYS A 112 -0.88 -27.96 -13.45
N ARG A 113 -1.88 -27.07 -13.40
CA ARG A 113 -3.18 -27.27 -14.05
C ARG A 113 -3.21 -26.42 -15.32
N GLY A 114 -2.84 -27.03 -16.44
CA GLY A 114 -2.94 -26.36 -17.74
C GLY A 114 -2.03 -26.90 -18.85
N ALA A 115 -1.68 -28.19 -18.85
CA ALA A 115 -1.01 -28.80 -20.00
C ALA A 115 -1.72 -30.12 -20.33
N GLY A 116 -2.90 -30.01 -20.95
CA GLY A 116 -3.61 -31.19 -21.42
C GLY A 116 -5.08 -30.94 -21.71
N ALA A 117 -5.38 -30.38 -22.89
CA ALA A 117 -6.54 -30.74 -23.72
C ALA A 117 -6.71 -29.74 -24.87
N ALA A 118 -6.02 -29.95 -25.98
CA ALA A 118 -6.43 -29.39 -27.26
C ALA A 118 -6.14 -30.42 -28.37
N LYS A 119 -6.92 -31.51 -28.37
CA LYS A 119 -7.01 -32.43 -29.52
C LYS A 119 -8.38 -32.24 -30.19
N ARG A 120 -8.36 -31.48 -31.29
CA ARG A 120 -9.23 -31.51 -32.48
C ARG A 120 -10.56 -32.27 -32.37
N ARG A 121 -11.68 -31.56 -32.64
CA ARG A 121 -12.75 -32.06 -33.53
C ARG A 121 -13.28 -30.93 -34.41
N THR A 122 -13.07 -31.12 -35.72
CA THR A 122 -13.69 -30.45 -36.85
C THR A 122 -15.20 -30.74 -36.86
N GLY A 123 -16.02 -29.72 -37.07
CA GLY A 123 -17.47 -29.86 -37.21
C GLY A 123 -18.10 -28.58 -37.75
N ASN A 124 -18.33 -28.56 -39.06
CA ASN A 124 -19.01 -27.52 -39.81
C ASN A 124 -20.50 -27.42 -39.41
N ALA A 125 -20.97 -26.24 -39.00
CA ALA A 125 -22.39 -25.87 -39.00
C ALA A 125 -22.58 -24.34 -38.96
N LYS A 126 -23.02 -23.75 -40.07
CA LYS A 126 -23.87 -22.54 -40.09
C LYS A 126 -25.35 -23.00 -40.07
N PRO A 127 -26.40 -22.18 -39.91
CA PRO A 127 -26.48 -20.71 -39.72
C PRO A 127 -27.50 -20.27 -38.62
N LYS A 128 -27.58 -18.96 -38.30
CA LYS A 128 -28.71 -18.05 -38.64
C LYS A 128 -28.64 -16.73 -37.86
N VAL A 129 -28.98 -15.68 -38.60
CA VAL A 129 -28.96 -14.25 -38.26
C VAL A 129 -30.27 -13.87 -37.56
N ALA A 130 -30.21 -13.05 -36.51
CA ALA A 130 -31.31 -12.16 -36.13
C ALA A 130 -30.83 -10.98 -35.26
N ALA A 131 -31.12 -9.77 -35.76
CA ALA A 131 -31.49 -8.50 -35.09
C ALA A 131 -30.60 -7.98 -33.92
N THR A 132 -30.31 -6.69 -33.76
CA THR A 132 -31.19 -5.53 -33.93
C THR A 132 -30.34 -4.25 -33.92
N ARG A 133 -30.75 -3.25 -34.70
CA ARG A 133 -30.08 -1.97 -34.93
C ARG A 133 -30.30 -1.00 -33.77
N THR A 134 -29.29 -0.78 -32.92
CA THR A 134 -29.34 0.27 -31.88
C THR A 134 -28.90 1.61 -32.49
N LYS A 135 -29.84 2.55 -32.64
CA LYS A 135 -29.57 3.93 -33.06
C LYS A 135 -28.87 4.68 -31.92
N SER A 136 -27.61 5.06 -32.12
CA SER A 136 -26.90 6.01 -31.27
C SER A 136 -27.50 7.41 -31.44
N ARG A 137 -28.18 7.90 -30.41
CA ARG A 137 -28.71 9.27 -30.33
C ARG A 137 -27.55 10.18 -29.88
N ARG A 138 -26.99 10.98 -30.80
CA ARG A 138 -26.02 12.05 -30.47
C ARG A 138 -26.73 13.14 -29.67
N LEU A 139 -26.15 13.52 -28.53
CA LEU A 139 -26.50 14.69 -27.75
C LEU A 139 -25.94 15.96 -28.43
N PRO A 140 -26.65 17.10 -28.43
CA PRO A 140 -26.16 18.35 -29.00
C PRO A 140 -25.17 19.06 -28.06
N THR A 141 -24.12 19.65 -28.64
CA THR A 141 -23.07 20.44 -28.00
C THR A 141 -23.58 21.79 -27.47
N PRO A 142 -23.14 22.27 -26.30
CA PRO A 142 -23.49 23.60 -25.80
C PRO A 142 -22.76 24.73 -26.56
N ARG A 143 -23.51 25.80 -26.82
CA ARG A 143 -23.08 27.04 -27.49
C ARG A 143 -22.32 27.92 -26.48
N SER A 144 -21.16 28.45 -26.90
CA SER A 144 -20.38 29.44 -26.16
C SER A 144 -21.16 30.75 -25.97
N ALA A 145 -21.23 31.26 -24.75
CA ALA A 145 -21.66 32.62 -24.46
C ALA A 145 -20.43 33.50 -24.17
N ARG A 146 -20.44 34.69 -24.77
CA ARG A 146 -19.56 35.84 -24.51
C ARG A 146 -19.81 36.42 -23.12
#